data_AF-Q6CTE3-F1
#
_entry.id   AF-Q6CTE3-F1
#
_cell.length_a   1.000
_cell.length_b   1.000
_cell.length_c   1.000
_cell.angle_alpha   90.00
_cell.angle_beta   90.00
_cell.angle_gamma   90.00
#
_symmetry.space_group_name_H-M   'P 1'
#
loop_
_entity.id
_entity.type
_entity.pdbx_description
1 polymer ?
#
loop_
_entity_poly.entity_id
_entity_poly.type
_entity_poly.pdbx_seq_one_letter_code
_entity_poly.pdbx_strand_id
1 'polypeptide(L)'
;MVKKQGSGSNATVSKFVQFSESLGTAYSSYLKEVNGNKQLLLIDSFLAFLVVLGVVQFLFVLLIRDNFPFNAFLSGFIICVGQFVLLVSLRLQLISPFEGISKQRAFGEFIVASLVLHFISVHFVN
;
A
#
# COMPACT_ATOMS: atom_id res chain seq x y z
N MET A 1 36.50 -2.88 -45.73
CA MET A 1 36.07 -1.71 -44.94
C MET A 1 34.58 -1.82 -44.68
N VAL A 2 34.16 -2.35 -43.52
CA VAL A 2 32.76 -2.32 -43.07
C VAL A 2 32.70 -1.40 -41.85
N LYS A 3 31.93 -0.31 -42.01
CA LYS A 3 31.80 0.79 -41.06
C LYS A 3 31.27 0.33 -39.71
N LYS A 4 32.03 0.63 -38.67
CA LYS A 4 31.63 0.66 -37.25
C LYS A 4 30.58 1.79 -37.10
N GLN A 5 29.29 1.46 -37.08
CA GLN A 5 28.22 2.44 -36.79
C GLN A 5 28.06 2.63 -35.28
N GLY A 6 27.94 3.90 -34.90
CA GLY A 6 28.12 4.43 -33.55
C GLY A 6 27.16 3.91 -32.48
N SER A 7 27.76 3.40 -31.41
CA SER A 7 27.15 3.18 -30.11
C SER A 7 27.18 4.49 -29.32
N GLY A 8 26.06 5.22 -29.25
CA GLY A 8 26.01 6.49 -28.49
C GLY A 8 24.63 6.99 -28.07
N SER A 9 23.61 6.99 -28.95
CA SER A 9 22.30 7.62 -28.65
C SER A 9 21.13 6.68 -28.34
N ASN A 10 21.24 5.37 -28.64
CA ASN A 10 20.09 4.44 -28.56
C ASN A 10 19.85 3.80 -27.18
N ALA A 11 20.74 4.00 -26.20
CA ALA A 11 20.67 3.30 -24.92
C ALA A 11 19.60 3.88 -23.96
N THR A 12 19.36 5.19 -24.00
CA THR A 12 18.41 5.87 -23.08
C THR A 12 16.97 5.70 -23.53
N VAL A 13 16.69 5.78 -24.84
CA VAL A 13 15.34 5.54 -25.42
C VAL A 13 14.88 4.11 -25.15
N SER A 14 15.80 3.12 -25.22
CA SER A 14 15.51 1.72 -24.91
C SER A 14 15.06 1.50 -23.46
N LYS A 15 15.66 2.21 -22.49
CA LYS A 15 15.34 2.05 -21.06
C LYS A 15 13.94 2.56 -20.69
N PHE A 16 13.51 3.71 -21.22
CA PHE A 16 12.15 4.24 -20.97
C PHE A 16 11.07 3.36 -21.60
N VAL A 17 11.34 2.81 -22.79
CA VAL A 17 10.43 1.85 -23.45
C VAL A 17 10.34 0.55 -22.64
N GLN A 18 11.46 -0.03 -22.19
CA GLN A 18 11.47 -1.20 -21.32
C GLN A 18 10.78 -0.96 -19.98
N PHE A 19 10.98 0.21 -19.36
CA PHE A 19 10.31 0.56 -18.11
C PHE A 19 8.79 0.67 -18.31
N SER A 20 8.34 1.34 -19.38
CA SER A 20 6.93 1.44 -19.73
C SER A 20 6.29 0.07 -19.97
N GLU A 21 6.99 -0.81 -20.70
CA GLU A 21 6.54 -2.18 -20.97
C GLU A 21 6.48 -3.03 -19.68
N SER A 22 7.46 -2.87 -18.78
CA SER A 22 7.46 -3.53 -17.47
C SER A 22 6.29 -3.07 -16.61
N LEU A 23 5.97 -1.77 -16.61
CA LEU A 23 4.82 -1.21 -15.91
C LEU A 23 3.50 -1.73 -16.50
N GLY A 24 3.37 -1.76 -17.83
CA GLY A 24 2.19 -2.29 -18.51
C GLY A 24 1.98 -3.78 -18.22
N THR A 25 3.05 -4.56 -18.18
CA THR A 25 3.02 -5.99 -17.84
C THR A 25 2.66 -6.21 -16.37
N ALA A 26 3.24 -5.43 -15.45
CA ALA A 26 2.91 -5.50 -14.02
C ALA A 26 1.45 -5.12 -13.75
N TYR A 27 0.96 -4.05 -14.38
CA TYR A 27 -0.41 -3.58 -14.22
C TYR A 27 -1.44 -4.56 -14.78
N SER A 28 -1.20 -5.10 -15.97
CA SER A 28 -2.10 -6.10 -16.57
C SER A 28 -2.13 -7.40 -15.77
N SER A 29 -0.99 -7.81 -15.19
CA SER A 29 -0.92 -8.97 -14.29
C SER A 29 -1.68 -8.73 -12.98
N TYR A 30 -1.50 -7.54 -12.38
CA TYR A 30 -2.23 -7.12 -11.19
C TYR A 30 -3.75 -7.12 -11.40
N LEU A 31 -4.25 -6.52 -12.49
CA LEU A 31 -5.69 -6.48 -12.76
C LEU A 31 -6.30 -7.87 -12.96
N LYS A 32 -5.56 -8.81 -13.57
CA LYS A 32 -6.02 -10.20 -13.72
C LYS A 32 -6.14 -10.89 -12.36
N GLU A 33 -5.17 -10.67 -11.47
CA GLU A 33 -5.16 -11.23 -10.12
C GLU A 33 -6.33 -10.68 -9.27
N VAL A 34 -6.53 -9.36 -9.29
CA VAL A 34 -7.57 -8.69 -8.50
C VAL A 34 -8.98 -9.01 -9.00
N ASN A 35 -9.21 -9.05 -10.32
CA ASN A 35 -10.53 -9.38 -10.87
C ASN A 35 -10.92 -10.85 -10.62
N GLY A 36 -9.93 -11.73 -10.44
CA GLY A 36 -10.17 -13.13 -10.11
C GLY A 36 -10.63 -13.36 -8.66
N ASN A 37 -10.31 -12.44 -7.74
CA ASN A 37 -10.59 -12.62 -6.31
C ASN A 37 -11.22 -11.37 -5.66
N LYS A 38 -12.54 -11.45 -5.41
CA LYS A 38 -13.33 -10.38 -4.78
C LYS A 38 -12.80 -9.96 -3.39
N GLN A 39 -12.17 -10.85 -2.64
CA GLN A 39 -11.60 -10.53 -1.33
C GLN A 39 -10.39 -9.61 -1.46
N LEU A 40 -9.52 -9.87 -2.43
CA LEU A 40 -8.37 -9.03 -2.74
C LEU A 40 -8.80 -7.65 -3.21
N LEU A 41 -9.84 -7.57 -4.05
CA LEU A 41 -10.39 -6.30 -4.50
C LEU A 41 -10.85 -5.42 -3.34
N LEU A 42 -11.52 -6.03 -2.34
CA LEU A 42 -12.00 -5.31 -1.16
C LEU A 42 -10.83 -4.82 -0.29
N ILE A 43 -9.80 -5.65 -0.11
CA ILE A 43 -8.59 -5.28 0.64
C ILE A 43 -7.84 -4.15 -0.07
N ASP A 44 -7.61 -4.25 -1.38
CA ASP A 44 -6.86 -3.27 -2.16
C ASP A 44 -7.64 -1.94 -2.25
N SER A 45 -8.98 -1.98 -2.33
CA SER A 45 -9.83 -0.78 -2.23
C SER A 45 -9.76 -0.12 -0.85
N PHE A 46 -9.72 -0.90 0.22
CA PHE A 46 -9.61 -0.36 1.58
C PHE A 46 -8.22 0.24 1.84
N LEU A 47 -7.18 -0.40 1.31
CA LEU A 47 -5.80 0.09 1.34
C LEU A 47 -5.67 1.44 0.61
N ALA A 48 -6.28 1.58 -0.59
CA ALA A 48 -6.31 2.85 -1.31
C ALA A 48 -7.03 3.94 -0.50
N PHE A 49 -8.16 3.61 0.14
CA PHE A 49 -8.89 4.54 0.99
C PHE A 49 -8.07 5.02 2.19
N LEU A 50 -7.31 4.15 2.85
CA LEU A 50 -6.41 4.51 3.96
C LEU A 50 -5.32 5.49 3.53
N VAL A 51 -4.75 5.32 2.34
CA VAL A 51 -3.77 6.26 1.78
C VAL A 51 -4.41 7.62 1.55
N VAL A 52 -5.61 7.66 0.96
CA VAL A 52 -6.35 8.90 0.74
C VAL A 52 -6.62 9.61 2.07
N LEU A 53 -7.08 8.90 3.10
CA LEU A 53 -7.29 9.47 4.42
C LEU A 53 -6.01 10.04 5.04
N GLY A 54 -4.90 9.29 4.98
CA GLY A 54 -3.62 9.75 5.50
C GLY A 54 -3.11 11.01 4.79
N VAL A 55 -3.27 11.09 3.47
CA VAL A 55 -2.94 12.29 2.68
C VAL A 55 -3.83 13.47 3.07
N VAL A 56 -5.14 13.25 3.21
CA VAL A 56 -6.08 14.32 3.61
C VAL A 56 -5.73 14.85 5.01
N GLN A 57 -5.47 13.98 5.98
CA GLN A 57 -5.05 14.38 7.33
C GLN A 57 -3.73 15.15 7.33
N PHE A 58 -2.76 14.69 6.53
CA PHE A 58 -1.47 15.37 6.40
C PHE A 58 -1.61 16.75 5.76
N LEU A 59 -2.41 16.86 4.68
CA LEU A 59 -2.70 18.14 4.02
C LEU A 59 -3.45 19.10 4.94
N PHE A 60 -4.40 18.61 5.74
CA PHE A 60 -5.14 19.42 6.70
C PHE A 60 -4.19 20.14 7.67
N VAL A 61 -3.23 19.42 8.25
CA VAL A 61 -2.22 19.99 9.15
C VAL A 61 -1.31 20.99 8.44
N LEU A 62 -0.89 20.69 7.21
CA LEU A 62 -0.06 21.62 6.42
C LEU A 62 -0.79 22.91 6.07
N LEU A 63 -2.10 22.85 5.76
CA LEU A 63 -2.89 24.00 5.33
C LEU A 63 -3.28 24.91 6.49
N ILE A 64 -3.70 24.33 7.62
CA ILE A 64 -4.19 25.10 8.77
C ILE A 64 -3.03 25.75 9.53
N ARG A 65 -1.81 25.18 9.42
CA ARG A 65 -0.59 25.69 10.06
C ARG A 65 -0.65 25.73 11.60
N ASP A 66 -1.72 25.21 12.18
CA ASP A 66 -1.89 24.95 13.61
C ASP A 66 -1.88 23.44 13.86
N ASN A 67 -1.04 23.01 14.80
CA ASN A 67 -0.86 21.61 15.18
C ASN A 67 -1.63 21.24 16.46
N PHE A 68 -2.59 22.05 16.89
CA PHE A 68 -3.31 21.82 18.14
C PHE A 68 -4.68 21.17 17.88
N PRO A 69 -5.00 19.99 18.47
CA PRO A 69 -4.17 19.12 19.31
C PRO A 69 -3.32 18.10 18.52
N PHE A 70 -2.01 18.06 18.80
CA PHE A 70 -1.04 17.23 18.06
C PHE A 70 -1.29 15.73 18.24
N ASN A 71 -1.74 15.32 19.42
CA ASN A 71 -2.06 13.93 19.73
C ASN A 71 -3.22 13.40 18.88
N ALA A 72 -4.22 14.23 18.58
CA ALA A 72 -5.34 13.81 17.75
C ALA A 72 -4.94 13.60 16.29
N PHE A 73 -4.10 14.50 15.75
CA PHE A 73 -3.50 14.30 14.44
C PHE A 73 -2.65 13.04 14.40
N LEU A 74 -1.72 12.88 15.35
CA LEU A 74 -0.80 11.76 15.35
C LEU A 74 -1.55 10.43 15.57
N SER A 75 -2.56 10.40 16.44
CA SER A 75 -3.47 9.25 16.58
C SER A 75 -4.16 8.90 15.26
N GLY A 76 -4.80 9.89 14.62
CA GLY A 76 -5.51 9.72 13.35
C GLY A 76 -4.61 9.29 12.19
N PHE A 77 -3.37 9.79 12.15
CA PHE A 77 -2.40 9.44 11.12
C PHE A 77 -1.81 8.05 11.35
N ILE A 78 -1.41 7.74 12.58
CA ILE A 78 -0.83 6.44 12.93
C ILE A 78 -1.85 5.31 12.83
N ILE A 79 -3.13 5.54 13.12
CA ILE A 79 -4.16 4.51 12.90
C ILE A 79 -4.33 4.20 11.40
N CYS A 80 -4.27 5.20 10.52
CA CYS A 80 -4.30 4.98 9.07
C CYS A 80 -3.07 4.21 8.58
N VAL A 81 -1.86 4.60 9.01
CA VAL A 81 -0.61 3.92 8.64
C VAL A 81 -0.55 2.50 9.22
N GLY A 82 -0.89 2.33 10.49
CA GLY A 82 -0.89 1.04 11.16
C GLY A 82 -1.87 0.06 10.52
N GLN A 83 -3.09 0.53 10.21
CA GLN A 83 -4.09 -0.32 9.56
C GLN A 83 -3.68 -0.68 8.13
N PHE A 84 -3.05 0.25 7.41
CA PHE A 84 -2.46 -0.03 6.10
C PHE A 84 -1.43 -1.17 6.16
N VAL A 85 -0.50 -1.12 7.12
CA VAL A 85 0.53 -2.16 7.28
C VAL A 85 -0.08 -3.53 7.61
N LEU A 86 -1.09 -3.55 8.49
CA LEU A 86 -1.79 -4.78 8.86
C LEU A 86 -2.54 -5.39 7.66
N LEU A 87 -3.20 -4.57 6.84
CA LEU A 87 -3.87 -5.04 5.62
C LEU A 87 -2.91 -5.55 4.57
N VAL A 88 -1.78 -4.90 4.36
CA VAL A 88 -0.74 -5.38 3.45
C VAL A 88 -0.23 -6.75 3.91
N SER A 89 -0.03 -6.92 5.22
CA SER A 89 0.38 -8.19 5.81
C SER A 89 -0.66 -9.29 5.60
N LEU A 90 -1.96 -8.97 5.80
CA LEU A 90 -3.05 -9.90 5.50
C LEU A 90 -3.11 -10.25 4.00
N ARG A 91 -2.97 -9.25 3.12
CA ARG A 91 -2.98 -9.44 1.65
C ARG A 91 -1.92 -10.45 1.22
N LEU A 92 -0.69 -10.29 1.70
CA LEU A 92 0.42 -11.20 1.39
C LEU A 92 0.13 -12.64 1.83
N GLN A 93 -0.41 -12.81 3.04
CA GLN A 93 -0.78 -14.13 3.58
C GLN A 93 -1.97 -14.79 2.86
N LEU A 94 -2.85 -13.99 2.23
CA LEU A 94 -3.98 -14.51 1.46
C LEU A 94 -3.59 -14.99 0.05
N ILE A 95 -2.61 -14.33 -0.57
CA ILE A 95 -2.06 -14.67 -1.88
C ILE A 95 -1.14 -15.89 -1.74
N SER A 96 -0.16 -15.81 -0.84
CA SER A 96 0.86 -16.83 -0.62
C SER A 96 0.88 -17.21 0.86
N PRO A 97 0.06 -18.19 1.29
CA PRO A 97 -0.03 -18.57 2.69
C PRO A 97 1.29 -19.17 3.19
N PHE A 98 1.68 -18.80 4.41
CA PHE A 98 2.86 -19.37 5.05
C PHE A 98 2.61 -20.81 5.50
N GLU A 99 3.67 -21.62 5.52
CA GLU A 99 3.59 -23.00 5.98
C GLU A 99 3.12 -23.05 7.44
N GLY A 100 2.10 -23.88 7.72
CA GLY A 100 1.50 -23.99 9.07
C GLY A 100 0.57 -22.83 9.49
N ILE A 101 0.32 -21.84 8.63
CA ILE A 101 -0.62 -20.75 8.90
C ILE A 101 -1.81 -20.85 7.94
N SER A 102 -3.00 -21.15 8.49
CA SER A 102 -4.25 -21.15 7.71
C SER A 102 -4.73 -19.72 7.45
N LYS A 103 -5.51 -19.53 6.37
CA LYS A 103 -6.10 -18.22 6.03
C LYS A 103 -7.01 -17.69 7.15
N GLN A 104 -7.70 -18.58 7.85
CA GLN A 104 -8.56 -18.24 8.99
C GLN A 104 -7.75 -17.75 10.18
N ARG A 105 -6.59 -18.37 10.44
CA ARG A 105 -5.67 -17.93 11.50
C ARG A 105 -5.07 -16.56 11.17
N ALA A 106 -4.60 -16.38 9.94
CA ALA A 106 -4.10 -15.09 9.45
C ALA A 106 -5.13 -13.97 9.64
N PHE A 107 -6.40 -14.24 9.30
CA PHE A 107 -7.49 -13.29 9.51
C PHE A 107 -7.77 -13.02 10.99
N GLY A 108 -7.70 -14.05 11.85
CA GLY A 108 -7.84 -13.88 13.30
C GLY A 108 -6.73 -13.01 13.90
N GLU A 109 -5.48 -13.25 13.52
CA GLU A 109 -4.31 -12.44 13.92
C GLU A 109 -4.46 -10.98 13.46
N PHE A 110 -4.95 -10.76 12.23
CA PHE A 110 -5.28 -9.43 11.71
C PHE A 110 -6.34 -8.70 12.55
N ILE A 111 -7.44 -9.37 12.92
CA ILE A 111 -8.51 -8.75 13.74
C ILE A 111 -7.95 -8.35 15.11
N VAL A 112 -7.23 -9.25 15.79
CA VAL A 112 -6.68 -8.97 17.11
C VAL A 112 -5.68 -7.81 17.06
N ALA A 113 -4.77 -7.81 16.08
CA ALA A 113 -3.84 -6.71 15.89
C ALA A 113 -4.56 -5.38 15.59
N SER A 114 -5.61 -5.42 14.77
CA SER A 114 -6.42 -4.24 14.44
C SER A 114 -7.12 -3.68 15.68
N LEU A 115 -7.71 -4.54 16.52
CA LEU A 115 -8.38 -4.11 17.76
C LEU A 115 -7.40 -3.46 18.74
N VAL A 116 -6.21 -4.04 18.91
CA VAL A 116 -5.15 -3.46 19.75
C VAL A 116 -4.71 -2.10 19.21
N LEU A 117 -4.50 -1.98 17.89
CA LEU A 117 -4.15 -0.72 17.25
C LEU A 117 -5.22 0.36 17.51
N HIS A 118 -6.50 0.03 17.29
CA HIS A 118 -7.59 0.97 17.50
C HIS A 118 -7.72 1.38 18.98
N PHE A 119 -7.56 0.43 19.90
CA PHE A 119 -7.58 0.71 21.33
C PHE A 119 -6.47 1.70 21.74
N ILE A 120 -5.24 1.45 21.29
CA ILE A 120 -4.09 2.33 21.58
C ILE A 120 -4.32 3.72 20.97
N SER A 121 -4.78 3.81 19.71
CA SER A 121 -5.04 5.08 19.04
C SER A 121 -6.15 5.89 19.74
N VAL A 122 -7.26 5.27 20.12
CA VAL A 122 -8.35 5.96 20.84
C VAL A 122 -7.90 6.40 22.24
N HIS A 123 -7.06 5.61 22.93
CA HIS A 123 -6.49 6.05 24.20
C HIS A 123 -5.50 7.21 24.03
N PHE A 124 -4.69 7.21 22.97
CA PHE A 124 -3.67 8.21 22.70
C PHE A 124 -4.23 9.54 22.16
N VAL A 125 -5.46 9.55 21.64
CA VAL A 125 -6.09 10.75 21.06
C VAL A 125 -6.34 11.86 22.10
N ASN A 126 -6.49 11.48 23.37
CA ASN A 126 -6.84 12.34 24.51
C ASN A 126 -5.60 12.69 25.35
#